data_AF-A0A975B189-F1
#
_entry.id   AF-A0A975B189-F1
#
_cell.length_a   1.000
_cell.length_b   1.000
_cell.length_c   1.000
_cell.angle_alpha   90.00
_cell.angle_beta   90.00
_cell.angle_gamma   90.00
#
_symmetry.space_group_name_H-M   'P 1'
#
loop_
_entity.id
_entity.type
_entity.pdbx_description
1 polymer ?
#
loop_
_entity_poly.entity_id
_entity_poly.type
_entity_poly.pdbx_seq_one_letter_code
_entity_poly.pdbx_strand_id
1 'polypeptide(L)'
;MFALVDLNNATAAELLQLNGIGKAKSQKIINYRELNTCFKSLDELGNIEGISKKLIASNRSNITLGICAIVKDKENTSSSAIKDVLLDPVNIIFVIFIFILALLDIKTGKDFKSQIVSIGVLGTFVGIFIGLQGFNPTDIVNSVNEILVGLKTAFFTSIVGMGVSTILSITQKLKANSEN
;
A
#
# COMPACT_ATOMS: atom_id res chain seq x y z
N MET A 1 -28.40 27.16 -8.07
CA MET A 1 -28.92 25.79 -8.22
C MET A 1 -27.89 24.88 -7.57
N PHE A 2 -28.17 24.28 -6.42
CA PHE A 2 -27.21 23.42 -5.73
C PHE A 2 -27.39 21.98 -6.22
N ALA A 3 -26.29 21.32 -6.59
CA ALA A 3 -26.31 19.90 -6.96
C ALA A 3 -26.60 19.05 -5.71
N LEU A 4 -27.30 17.93 -5.91
CA LEU A 4 -27.54 16.96 -4.83
C LEU A 4 -26.21 16.32 -4.40
N VAL A 5 -26.03 16.14 -3.08
CA VAL A 5 -24.88 15.44 -2.53
C VAL A 5 -25.14 13.93 -2.60
N ASP A 6 -24.29 13.22 -3.33
CA ASP A 6 -24.38 11.76 -3.48
C ASP A 6 -23.71 11.03 -2.31
N LEU A 7 -24.45 10.32 -1.47
CA LEU A 7 -23.84 9.63 -0.31
C LEU A 7 -22.78 8.59 -0.69
N ASN A 8 -22.97 7.90 -1.82
CA ASN A 8 -22.08 6.82 -2.21
C ASN A 8 -20.75 7.34 -2.79
N ASN A 9 -20.75 8.54 -3.39
CA ASN A 9 -19.59 9.07 -4.10
C ASN A 9 -19.06 10.41 -3.59
N ALA A 10 -19.79 11.11 -2.71
CA ALA A 10 -19.40 12.44 -2.23
C ALA A 10 -18.07 12.42 -1.47
N THR A 11 -17.28 13.46 -1.69
CA THR A 11 -16.09 13.80 -0.91
C THR A 11 -16.48 14.33 0.47
N ALA A 12 -15.51 14.35 1.41
CA ALA A 12 -15.72 14.95 2.71
C ALA A 12 -16.14 16.44 2.61
N ALA A 13 -15.58 17.18 1.63
CA ALA A 13 -15.92 18.58 1.40
C ALA A 13 -17.37 18.78 0.95
N GLU A 14 -17.89 17.87 0.12
CA GLU A 14 -19.29 17.90 -0.34
C GLU A 14 -20.27 17.52 0.78
N LEU A 15 -19.91 16.55 1.63
CA LEU A 15 -20.71 16.17 2.80
C LEU A 15 -20.83 17.30 3.83
N LEU A 16 -19.83 18.17 3.95
CA LEU A 16 -19.86 19.35 4.83
C LEU A 16 -20.90 20.40 4.41
N GLN A 17 -21.41 20.34 3.17
CA GLN A 17 -22.45 21.25 2.70
C GLN A 17 -23.83 20.89 3.26
N LEU A 18 -23.98 19.71 3.87
CA LEU A 18 -25.21 19.25 4.48
C LEU A 18 -25.42 19.89 5.87
N ASN A 19 -26.65 20.30 6.15
CA ASN A 19 -27.01 20.95 7.40
C ASN A 19 -26.70 20.04 8.59
N GLY A 20 -25.88 20.53 9.53
CA GLY A 20 -25.54 19.82 10.76
C GLY A 20 -24.57 18.65 10.58
N ILE A 21 -23.92 18.53 9.42
CA ILE A 21 -22.84 17.58 9.11
C ILE A 21 -21.50 18.32 9.15
N GLY A 22 -20.79 18.20 10.27
CA GLY A 22 -19.40 18.68 10.40
C GLY A 22 -18.37 17.59 10.08
N LYS A 23 -17.07 17.93 10.17
CA LYS A 23 -15.94 17.04 9.82
C LYS A 23 -16.06 15.63 10.43
N ALA A 24 -16.39 15.55 11.72
CA ALA A 24 -16.53 14.28 12.42
C ALA A 24 -17.67 13.40 11.85
N LYS A 25 -18.84 13.99 11.56
CA LYS A 25 -19.97 13.24 10.99
C LYS A 25 -19.74 12.87 9.53
N SER A 26 -19.14 13.78 8.76
CA SER A 26 -18.72 13.52 7.39
C SER A 26 -17.80 12.29 7.31
N GLN A 27 -16.79 12.21 8.20
CA GLN A 27 -15.90 11.05 8.22
C GLN A 27 -16.65 9.76 8.58
N LYS A 28 -17.56 9.81 9.56
CA LYS A 28 -18.37 8.64 9.91
C LYS A 28 -19.25 8.15 8.75
N ILE A 29 -19.77 9.05 7.91
CA ILE A 29 -20.53 8.70 6.70
C ILE A 29 -19.65 7.98 5.68
N ILE A 30 -18.43 8.48 5.45
CA ILE A 30 -17.46 7.85 4.56
C ILE A 30 -17.06 6.46 5.08
N ASN A 31 -16.72 6.36 6.36
CA ASN A 31 -16.36 5.08 6.98
C ASN A 31 -17.53 4.07 6.90
N TYR A 32 -18.77 4.52 7.11
CA TYR A 32 -19.93 3.63 7.03
C TYR A 32 -20.10 3.05 5.62
N ARG A 33 -19.99 3.86 4.56
CA ARG A 33 -20.12 3.34 3.18
C ARG A 33 -18.97 2.42 2.79
N GLU A 34 -17.75 2.66 3.29
CA GLU A 34 -16.61 1.79 3.04
C GLU A 34 -16.79 0.42 3.72
N LEU A 35 -17.23 0.40 4.98
CA LEU A 35 -17.46 -0.83 5.73
C LEU A 35 -18.67 -1.64 5.20
N ASN A 36 -19.72 -0.96 4.76
CA ASN A 36 -20.95 -1.59 4.29
C ASN A 36 -21.03 -1.68 2.77
N THR A 37 -19.90 -1.44 2.09
CA THR A 37 -19.74 -1.43 0.64
C THR A 37 -20.48 -0.30 -0.09
N CYS A 38 -21.65 0.16 0.39
CA CYS A 38 -22.38 1.38 -0.01
C CYS A 38 -23.62 1.58 0.88
N PHE A 39 -24.26 2.75 0.79
CA PHE A 39 -25.64 2.94 1.26
C PHE A 39 -26.63 2.33 0.27
N LYS A 40 -27.55 1.47 0.75
CA LYS A 40 -28.68 0.93 -0.04
C LYS A 40 -29.93 1.78 0.13
N SER A 41 -30.03 2.49 1.24
CA SER A 41 -31.13 3.41 1.54
C SER A 41 -30.64 4.61 2.36
N LEU A 42 -31.40 5.72 2.33
CA LEU A 42 -31.11 6.88 3.17
C LEU A 42 -31.32 6.59 4.66
N ASP A 43 -32.13 5.59 5.01
CA ASP A 43 -32.45 5.27 6.40
C ASP A 43 -31.25 4.68 7.14
N GLU A 44 -30.30 4.08 6.41
CA GLU A 44 -29.03 3.57 6.94
C GLU A 44 -28.13 4.64 7.55
N LEU A 45 -28.33 5.93 7.20
CA LEU A 45 -27.67 7.02 7.91
C LEU A 45 -27.99 7.01 9.41
N GLY A 46 -29.14 6.45 9.81
CA GLY A 46 -29.52 6.28 11.20
C GLY A 46 -28.69 5.26 11.98
N ASN A 47 -27.91 4.42 11.29
CA ASN A 47 -26.98 3.48 11.92
C ASN A 47 -25.67 4.17 12.34
N ILE A 48 -25.46 5.42 11.95
CA ILE A 48 -24.25 6.18 12.24
C ILE A 48 -24.45 7.00 13.52
N GLU A 49 -23.62 6.72 14.52
CA GLU A 49 -23.64 7.43 15.79
C GLU A 49 -23.49 8.95 15.61
N GLY A 50 -24.49 9.71 16.09
CA GLY A 50 -24.55 11.16 15.99
C GLY A 50 -25.36 11.68 14.79
N ILE A 51 -25.97 10.80 14.00
CA ILE A 51 -26.92 11.13 12.94
C ILE A 51 -28.32 10.70 13.38
N SER A 52 -29.20 11.67 13.61
CA SER A 52 -30.58 11.43 14.05
C SER A 52 -31.56 11.46 12.89
N LYS A 53 -32.73 10.83 13.04
CA LYS A 53 -33.82 10.89 12.04
C LYS A 53 -34.20 12.32 11.67
N LYS A 54 -34.16 13.25 12.63
CA LYS A 54 -34.41 14.67 12.40
C LYS A 54 -33.38 15.30 11.44
N LEU A 55 -32.11 14.94 11.60
CA LEU A 55 -31.01 15.42 10.76
C LEU A 55 -31.07 14.85 9.34
N ILE A 56 -31.50 13.59 9.21
CA ILE A 56 -31.74 12.95 7.91
C ILE A 56 -32.90 13.67 7.20
N ALA A 57 -34.01 13.91 7.91
CA ALA A 57 -35.17 14.60 7.37
C ALA A 57 -34.84 16.03 6.88
N SER A 58 -34.01 16.78 7.61
CA SER A 58 -33.61 18.15 7.22
C SER A 58 -32.70 18.21 5.99
N ASN A 59 -32.07 17.10 5.61
CA ASN A 59 -31.19 17.03 4.45
C ASN A 59 -31.74 16.19 3.31
N ARG A 60 -32.95 15.62 3.45
CA ARG A 60 -33.50 14.65 2.50
C ARG A 60 -33.65 15.22 1.08
N SER A 61 -33.89 16.53 0.95
CA SER A 61 -33.98 17.22 -0.34
C SER A 61 -32.63 17.55 -0.97
N ASN A 62 -31.54 17.39 -0.24
CA ASN A 62 -30.18 17.78 -0.64
C ASN A 62 -29.28 16.56 -0.86
N ILE A 63 -29.82 15.36 -0.64
CA ILE A 63 -29.09 14.10 -0.69
C ILE A 63 -29.67 13.23 -1.79
N THR A 64 -28.79 12.54 -2.52
CA THR A 64 -29.15 11.45 -3.43
C THR A 64 -28.35 10.20 -3.11
N LEU A 65 -28.84 9.06 -3.60
CA LEU A 65 -28.07 7.82 -3.68
C LEU A 65 -27.65 7.68 -5.13
N GLY A 66 -26.40 8.02 -5.43
CA GLY A 66 -25.86 7.71 -6.73
C GLY A 66 -25.51 6.25 -6.86
N ILE A 67 -25.08 5.90 -8.06
CA ILE A 67 -24.65 4.55 -8.39
C ILE A 67 -23.56 4.17 -7.39
N CYS A 68 -23.79 3.05 -6.71
CA CYS A 68 -22.74 2.38 -5.98
C CYS A 68 -21.74 1.86 -7.02
N ALA A 69 -20.79 2.70 -7.38
CA ALA A 69 -19.58 2.21 -7.98
C ALA A 69 -18.92 1.40 -6.87
N ILE A 70 -19.01 0.08 -6.96
CA ILE A 70 -18.06 -0.78 -6.28
C ILE A 70 -16.71 -0.36 -6.87
N VAL A 71 -16.06 0.61 -6.23
CA VAL A 71 -14.69 0.96 -6.52
C VAL A 71 -13.91 -0.31 -6.16
N LYS A 72 -13.68 -1.14 -7.16
CA LYS A 72 -12.66 -2.18 -7.09
C LYS A 72 -11.29 -1.49 -7.16
N ASP A 73 -10.93 -0.75 -6.13
CA ASP A 73 -9.58 -0.31 -5.85
C ASP A 73 -9.35 -0.52 -4.35
N LYS A 74 -8.49 -1.41 -3.85
CA LYS A 74 -7.41 -2.19 -4.44
C LYS A 74 -7.41 -3.59 -3.81
N GLU A 75 -8.21 -4.49 -4.36
CA GLU A 75 -8.00 -5.93 -4.16
C GLU A 75 -7.95 -6.61 -5.52
N ASN A 76 -6.96 -6.20 -6.32
CA ASN A 76 -6.46 -7.01 -7.39
C ASN A 76 -4.95 -7.18 -7.21
N THR A 77 -4.64 -8.45 -6.96
CA THR A 77 -3.36 -9.14 -7.09
C THR A 77 -2.32 -8.95 -5.98
N SER A 78 -2.12 -10.02 -5.23
CA SER A 78 -0.81 -10.38 -4.66
C SER A 78 0.34 -10.25 -5.70
N SER A 79 0.02 -10.30 -7.00
CA SER A 79 0.94 -9.97 -8.10
C SER A 79 1.16 -8.47 -8.36
N SER A 80 0.25 -7.55 -8.00
CA SER A 80 0.42 -6.09 -8.19
C SER A 80 1.28 -5.52 -7.06
N ALA A 81 1.01 -5.89 -5.80
CA ALA A 81 1.84 -5.47 -4.67
C ALA A 81 3.29 -5.96 -4.78
N ILE A 82 3.53 -7.16 -5.33
CA ILE A 82 4.89 -7.63 -5.61
C ILE A 82 5.46 -6.95 -6.86
N LYS A 83 4.67 -6.71 -7.93
CA LYS A 83 5.15 -5.99 -9.11
C LYS A 83 5.49 -4.53 -8.81
N ASP A 84 4.73 -3.86 -7.96
CA ASP A 84 4.99 -2.47 -7.54
C ASP A 84 6.32 -2.37 -6.80
N VAL A 85 6.61 -3.36 -5.94
CA VAL A 85 7.90 -3.44 -5.25
C VAL A 85 9.01 -3.85 -6.23
N LEU A 86 8.77 -4.82 -7.12
CA LEU A 86 9.74 -5.29 -8.10
C LEU A 86 10.12 -4.22 -9.13
N LEU A 87 9.15 -3.42 -9.57
CA LEU A 87 9.28 -2.40 -10.60
C LEU A 87 9.61 -1.01 -10.06
N ASP A 88 9.74 -0.88 -8.73
CA ASP A 88 10.29 0.33 -8.16
C ASP A 88 11.70 0.57 -8.72
N PRO A 89 12.00 1.77 -9.27
CA PRO A 89 13.28 2.06 -9.90
C PRO A 89 14.49 1.74 -8.99
N VAL A 90 14.34 1.94 -7.68
CA VAL A 90 15.38 1.64 -6.69
C VAL A 90 15.60 0.14 -6.61
N ASN A 91 14.52 -0.64 -6.52
CA ASN A 91 14.61 -2.10 -6.39
C ASN A 91 15.16 -2.77 -7.66
N ILE A 92 14.82 -2.25 -8.84
CA ILE A 92 15.39 -2.72 -10.12
C ILE A 92 16.92 -2.60 -10.10
N ILE A 93 17.45 -1.47 -9.62
CA ILE A 93 18.90 -1.25 -9.55
C ILE A 93 19.56 -2.29 -8.64
N PHE A 94 19.01 -2.52 -7.45
CA PHE A 94 19.52 -3.53 -6.52
C PHE A 94 19.49 -4.94 -7.11
N VAL A 95 18.37 -5.34 -7.72
CA VAL A 95 18.21 -6.68 -8.33
C VAL A 95 19.19 -6.88 -9.48
N ILE A 96 19.35 -5.89 -10.37
CA ILE A 96 20.31 -5.95 -11.47
C ILE A 96 21.73 -6.11 -10.92
N PHE A 97 22.10 -5.32 -9.92
CA PHE A 97 23.45 -5.37 -9.34
C PHE A 97 23.73 -6.72 -8.65
N ILE A 98 22.75 -7.25 -7.91
CA ILE A 98 22.82 -8.60 -7.31
C ILE A 98 22.95 -9.67 -8.40
N PHE A 99 22.19 -9.58 -9.49
CA PHE A 99 22.23 -10.55 -10.58
C PHE A 99 23.56 -10.49 -11.34
N ILE A 100 24.10 -9.30 -11.59
CA ILE A 100 25.44 -9.12 -12.17
C ILE A 100 26.50 -9.80 -11.29
N LEU A 101 26.47 -9.56 -9.98
CA LEU A 101 27.42 -10.20 -9.06
C LEU A 101 27.24 -11.72 -9.02
N ALA A 102 26.01 -12.22 -9.06
CA ALA A 102 25.73 -13.65 -9.12
C ALA A 102 26.27 -14.30 -10.40
N LEU A 103 26.13 -13.63 -11.55
CA LEU A 103 26.71 -14.12 -12.81
C LEU A 103 28.24 -14.05 -12.80
N LEU A 104 28.82 -13.00 -12.23
CA LEU A 104 30.27 -12.88 -12.08
C LEU A 104 30.83 -13.96 -11.16
N ASP A 105 30.15 -14.28 -10.06
CA ASP A 105 30.49 -15.38 -9.14
C ASP A 105 30.57 -16.72 -9.89
N ILE A 106 29.51 -17.08 -10.62
CA ILE A 106 29.47 -18.33 -11.39
C ILE A 106 30.56 -18.37 -12.48
N LYS A 107 30.81 -17.24 -13.15
CA LYS A 107 31.76 -17.17 -14.27
C LYS A 107 33.22 -17.11 -13.83
N THR A 108 33.52 -16.42 -12.73
CA THR A 108 34.90 -16.21 -12.26
C THR A 108 35.33 -17.21 -11.20
N GLY A 109 34.38 -17.97 -10.62
CA GLY A 109 34.64 -18.90 -9.52
C GLY A 109 35.04 -18.20 -8.21
N LYS A 110 34.95 -16.87 -8.16
CA LYS A 110 35.18 -16.09 -6.93
C LYS A 110 33.92 -16.09 -6.09
N ASP A 111 34.11 -16.14 -4.77
CA ASP A 111 32.98 -16.08 -3.83
C ASP A 111 32.54 -14.62 -3.60
N PHE A 112 31.42 -14.24 -4.22
CA PHE A 112 30.78 -12.93 -4.03
C PHE A 112 29.54 -12.99 -3.12
N LYS A 113 29.30 -14.10 -2.42
CA LYS A 113 28.09 -14.32 -1.62
C LYS A 113 27.94 -13.28 -0.51
N SER A 114 29.04 -12.93 0.15
CA SER A 114 29.04 -11.95 1.25
C SER A 114 28.71 -10.54 0.74
N GLN A 115 29.22 -10.17 -0.43
CA GLN A 115 28.95 -8.89 -1.09
C GLN A 115 27.49 -8.82 -1.54
N ILE A 116 26.94 -9.91 -2.10
CA ILE A 116 25.52 -10.01 -2.47
C ILE A 116 24.62 -9.80 -1.25
N VAL A 117 24.93 -10.44 -0.12
CA VAL A 117 24.19 -10.23 1.14
C VAL A 117 24.32 -8.79 1.63
N SER A 118 25.54 -8.23 1.58
CA SER A 118 25.81 -6.84 2.01
C SER A 118 25.00 -5.82 1.21
N ILE A 119 24.84 -6.04 -0.11
CA ILE A 119 24.01 -5.21 -0.98
C ILE A 119 22.53 -5.37 -0.65
N GLY A 120 22.06 -6.58 -0.36
CA GLY A 120 20.69 -6.81 0.10
C GLY A 120 20.38 -6.06 1.40
N VAL A 121 21.31 -6.11 2.36
CA VAL A 121 21.25 -5.37 3.65
C VAL A 121 21.30 -3.86 3.42
N LEU A 122 22.13 -3.37 2.49
CA LEU A 122 22.15 -1.95 2.11
C LEU A 122 20.78 -1.49 1.58
N GLY A 123 20.13 -2.30 0.74
CA GLY A 123 18.78 -2.02 0.27
C GLY A 123 17.76 -1.90 1.40
N THR A 124 17.92 -2.66 2.49
CA THR A 124 17.08 -2.52 3.69
C THR A 124 17.19 -1.14 4.31
N PHE A 125 18.41 -0.63 4.46
CA PHE A 125 18.63 0.72 4.99
C PHE A 125 18.06 1.80 4.06
N VAL A 126 18.25 1.64 2.74
CA VAL A 126 17.69 2.57 1.74
C VAL A 126 16.16 2.58 1.77
N GLY A 127 15.51 1.40 1.83
CA GLY A 127 14.05 1.31 1.87
C GLY A 127 13.46 1.95 3.12
N ILE A 128 14.03 1.67 4.30
CA ILE A 128 13.59 2.31 5.55
C ILE A 128 13.81 3.83 5.49
N PHE A 129 14.95 4.27 4.96
CA PHE A 129 15.24 5.71 4.81
C PHE A 129 14.21 6.41 3.92
N ILE A 130 13.86 5.82 2.78
CA ILE A 130 12.81 6.33 1.89
C ILE A 130 11.45 6.38 2.61
N GLY A 131 11.08 5.33 3.34
CA GLY A 131 9.81 5.27 4.06
C GLY A 131 9.68 6.29 5.20
N LEU A 132 10.80 6.77 5.75
CA LEU A 132 10.81 7.75 6.83
C LEU A 132 10.92 9.22 6.35
N GLN A 133 11.28 9.46 5.08
CA GLN A 133 11.48 10.82 4.56
C GLN A 133 10.25 11.73 4.68
N GLY A 134 9.05 11.17 4.49
CA GLY A 134 7.79 11.90 4.58
C GLY A 134 7.06 11.78 5.92
N PHE A 135 7.71 11.21 6.95
CA PHE A 135 7.05 10.99 8.23
C PHE A 135 6.65 12.31 8.91
N ASN A 136 5.33 12.49 9.09
CA ASN A 136 4.76 13.63 9.79
C ASN A 136 4.08 13.17 11.09
N PRO A 137 4.57 13.58 12.28
CA PRO A 137 3.98 13.18 13.55
C PRO A 137 2.57 13.74 13.78
N THR A 138 2.17 14.77 13.03
CA THR A 138 0.82 15.36 13.10
C THR A 138 -0.20 14.64 12.20
N ASP A 139 0.26 13.82 11.26
CA ASP A 139 -0.57 13.05 10.34
C ASP A 139 -0.07 11.59 10.24
N ILE A 140 -0.23 10.86 11.34
CA ILE A 140 0.28 9.50 11.49
C ILE A 140 -0.34 8.55 10.46
N VAL A 141 -1.64 8.70 10.16
CA VAL A 141 -2.36 7.74 9.30
C VAL A 141 -1.76 7.72 7.89
N ASN A 142 -1.52 8.89 7.30
CA ASN A 142 -0.89 8.97 5.98
C ASN A 142 0.61 8.64 6.03
N SER A 143 1.30 9.05 7.10
CA SER A 143 2.73 8.76 7.29
C SER A 143 3.02 7.26 7.43
N VAL A 144 2.12 6.50 8.06
CA VAL A 144 2.27 5.04 8.18
C VAL A 144 2.20 4.37 6.81
N ASN A 145 1.37 4.87 5.88
CA ASN A 145 1.29 4.31 4.54
C ASN A 145 2.61 4.46 3.77
N GLU A 146 3.31 5.58 3.90
CA GLU A 146 4.63 5.80 3.29
C GLU A 146 5.71 4.91 3.93
N ILE A 147 5.68 4.76 5.25
CA ILE A 147 6.58 3.83 5.96
C ILE A 147 6.39 2.40 5.46
N LEU A 148 5.15 1.97 5.23
CA LEU A 148 4.86 0.63 4.73
C LEU A 148 5.44 0.39 3.32
N VAL A 149 5.51 1.42 2.48
CA VAL A 149 6.19 1.33 1.17
C VAL A 149 7.68 1.12 1.35
N GLY A 150 8.32 1.96 2.18
CA GLY A 150 9.75 1.83 2.47
C GLY A 150 10.12 0.48 3.10
N LEU A 151 9.27 -0.02 4.00
CA LEU A 151 9.42 -1.32 4.64
C LEU A 151 9.32 -2.48 3.63
N LYS A 152 8.38 -2.41 2.67
CA LYS A 152 8.26 -3.43 1.59
C LYS A 152 9.52 -3.49 0.74
N THR A 153 10.03 -2.34 0.31
CA THR A 153 11.30 -2.22 -0.43
C THR A 153 12.45 -2.81 0.40
N ALA A 154 12.53 -2.45 1.68
CA ALA A 154 13.60 -2.88 2.56
C ALA A 154 13.67 -4.40 2.78
N PHE A 155 12.52 -5.06 2.95
CA PHE A 155 12.45 -6.51 3.06
C PHE A 155 12.73 -7.19 1.72
N PHE A 156 12.21 -6.65 0.62
CA PHE A 156 12.36 -7.25 -0.69
C PHE A 156 13.83 -7.35 -1.11
N THR A 157 14.60 -6.26 -0.99
CA THR A 157 16.04 -6.27 -1.35
C THR A 157 16.84 -7.27 -0.51
N SER A 158 16.50 -7.40 0.78
CA SER A 158 17.14 -8.33 1.71
C SER A 158 16.85 -9.78 1.36
N ILE A 159 15.57 -10.11 1.11
CA ILE A 159 15.13 -11.45 0.72
C ILE A 159 15.80 -11.87 -0.59
N VAL A 160 15.87 -10.97 -1.58
CA VAL A 160 16.56 -11.25 -2.85
C VAL A 160 18.05 -11.49 -2.64
N GLY A 161 18.73 -10.62 -1.89
CA GLY A 161 20.17 -10.75 -1.64
C GLY A 161 20.51 -12.05 -0.91
N MET A 162 19.81 -12.34 0.19
CA MET A 162 20.02 -13.59 0.94
C MET A 162 19.62 -14.81 0.11
N GLY A 163 18.49 -14.77 -0.58
CA GLY A 163 18.00 -15.87 -1.42
C GLY A 163 18.98 -16.23 -2.53
N VAL A 164 19.47 -15.24 -3.28
CA VAL A 164 20.46 -15.45 -4.35
C VAL A 164 21.77 -16.00 -3.79
N SER A 165 22.26 -15.45 -2.67
CA SER A 165 23.48 -15.93 -2.01
C SER A 165 23.36 -17.38 -1.51
N THR A 166 22.21 -17.74 -0.94
CA THR A 166 21.92 -19.11 -0.50
C THR A 166 21.81 -20.06 -1.70
N ILE A 167 21.14 -19.66 -2.78
CA ILE A 167 21.03 -20.48 -4.00
C ILE A 167 22.43 -20.73 -4.59
N LEU A 168 23.25 -19.69 -4.73
CA LEU A 168 24.64 -19.82 -5.19
C LEU A 168 25.44 -20.78 -4.29
N SER A 169 25.29 -20.66 -2.96
CA SER A 169 25.94 -21.56 -1.99
C SER A 169 25.57 -23.02 -2.19
N ILE A 170 24.29 -23.31 -2.46
CA ILE A 170 23.80 -24.67 -2.68
C ILE A 170 24.29 -25.19 -4.03
N THR A 171 24.13 -24.41 -5.11
CA THR A 171 24.54 -24.81 -6.46
C THR A 171 26.03 -25.08 -6.57
N GLN A 172 26.87 -24.25 -5.95
CA GLN A 172 28.33 -24.47 -5.93
C GLN A 172 28.71 -25.74 -5.16
N LYS A 173 28.10 -25.99 -3.98
CA LYS A 173 28.35 -27.22 -3.20
C LYS A 173 27.93 -28.47 -3.97
N LEU A 174 26.80 -28.43 -4.68
CA LEU A 174 26.34 -29.55 -5.50
C LEU A 174 27.28 -29.81 -6.69
N LYS A 175 27.77 -28.76 -7.36
CA LYS A 175 28.74 -28.89 -8.45
C LYS A 175 30.06 -29.50 -7.96
N ALA A 176 30.57 -29.03 -6.82
CA ALA A 176 31.81 -29.54 -6.23
C ALA A 176 31.72 -31.03 -5.82
N ASN A 177 30.54 -31.51 -5.42
CA ASN A 177 30.32 -32.93 -5.10
C ASN A 177 30.15 -33.83 -6.34
N SER A 178 29.84 -33.27 -7.51
CA SER A 178 29.69 -34.03 -8.76
C SER A 178 31.00 -34.20 -9.53
N GLU A 179 32.03 -33.40 -9.20
CA GLU A 179 33.37 -33.46 -9.83
C GLU A 179 34.37 -34.32 -9.02
N ASN A 180 33.95 -34.88 -7.88
CA ASN A 180 34.69 -35.84 -7.04
C ASN A 180 34.11 -37.25 -7.14
#